data_AF-A0A359EW39-F1
#
_entry.id   AF-A0A359EW39-F1
#
_cell.length_a   1.000
_cell.length_b   1.000
_cell.length_c   1.000
_cell.angle_alpha   90.00
_cell.angle_beta   90.00
_cell.angle_gamma   90.00
#
_symmetry.space_group_name_H-M   'P 1'
#
loop_
_entity.id
_entity.type
_entity.pdbx_description
1 polymer ?
#
loop_
_entity_poly.entity_id
_entity_poly.type
_entity_poly.pdbx_seq_one_letter_code
_entity_poly.pdbx_strand_id
1 'polypeptide(L)' 'MKKAERQKDNKIRPGMQVEFICPKCGTHLAWALPDMEMNCPKCGNWVTNENRKKPKLDLLLPTDDDQLTLF' A
#
# COMPACT_ATOMS: atom_id res chain seq x y z
N MET A 1 -1.84 -34.03 -4.03
CA MET A 1 -2.09 -32.68 -3.49
C MET A 1 -1.04 -31.74 -4.06
N LYS A 2 -1.38 -30.87 -5.03
CA LYS A 2 -0.47 -29.85 -5.57
C LYS A 2 -1.24 -28.53 -5.68
N LYS A 3 -1.14 -27.68 -4.67
CA LYS A 3 -1.67 -26.31 -4.73
C LYS A 3 -0.62 -25.44 -5.41
N ALA A 4 -0.63 -25.46 -6.75
CA ALA A 4 0.17 -24.57 -7.57
C ALA A 4 -0.35 -23.14 -7.39
N GLU A 5 0.44 -22.35 -6.68
CA GLU A 5 0.76 -20.95 -6.95
C GLU A 5 -0.30 -20.17 -7.74
N ARG A 6 -1.25 -19.57 -7.01
CA ARG A 6 -1.95 -18.38 -7.48
C ARG A 6 -0.97 -17.20 -7.37
N GLN A 7 -0.02 -17.10 -8.30
CA GLN A 7 0.56 -15.80 -8.63
C GLN A 7 -0.56 -14.98 -9.27
N LYS A 8 -1.33 -14.29 -8.41
CA LYS A 8 -2.33 -13.32 -8.85
C LYS A 8 -1.57 -12.21 -9.56
N ASP A 9 -1.97 -11.90 -10.78
CA ASP A 9 -1.66 -10.66 -11.48
C ASP A 9 -2.00 -9.46 -10.57
N ASN A 10 -1.04 -9.04 -9.75
CA ASN A 10 -1.12 -7.89 -8.86
C ASN A 10 -0.87 -6.60 -9.67
N LYS A 11 -1.52 -6.47 -10.83
CA LYS A 11 -1.52 -5.21 -11.57
C LYS A 11 -2.43 -4.25 -10.81
N ILE A 12 -1.82 -3.28 -10.14
CA ILE A 12 -2.55 -2.17 -9.50
C ILE A 12 -3.37 -1.50 -10.61
N ARG A 13 -4.69 -1.52 -10.49
CA ARG A 13 -5.57 -0.89 -11.48
C ARG A 13 -5.49 0.63 -11.32
N PRO A 14 -5.68 1.41 -12.41
CA PRO A 14 -5.80 2.85 -12.30
C PRO A 14 -6.88 3.24 -11.28
N GLY A 15 -6.60 4.23 -10.44
CA GLY A 15 -7.54 4.68 -9.39
C GLY A 15 -7.58 3.78 -8.14
N MET A 16 -6.68 2.80 -8.01
CA MET A 16 -6.56 2.00 -6.80
C MET A 16 -5.47 2.56 -5.87
N GLN A 17 -5.85 2.83 -4.64
CA GLN A 17 -4.96 3.12 -3.54
C GLN A 17 -4.33 1.84 -3.00
N VAL A 18 -3.11 2.00 -2.51
CA VAL A 18 -2.30 0.97 -1.87
C VAL A 18 -1.86 1.46 -0.51
N GLU A 19 -1.72 0.54 0.44
CA GLU A 19 -1.19 0.87 1.76
C GLU A 19 0.30 1.20 1.66
N PHE A 20 0.73 2.33 2.21
CA PHE A 20 2.15 2.63 2.32
C PHE A 20 2.67 2.25 3.71
N ILE A 21 3.63 1.33 3.74
CA ILE A 21 4.32 0.94 4.96
C ILE A 21 5.79 1.36 4.85
N CYS A 22 6.27 2.13 5.82
CA CYS A 22 7.64 2.62 5.84
C CYS A 22 8.65 1.46 5.82
N PRO A 23 9.60 1.43 4.87
CA PRO A 23 10.59 0.34 4.80
C PRO A 23 11.54 0.33 5.99
N LYS A 24 11.89 1.51 6.50
CA LYS A 24 12.89 1.69 7.56
C LYS A 24 12.36 1.26 8.93
N CYS A 25 11.19 1.76 9.34
CA CYS A 25 10.68 1.56 10.69
C CYS A 25 9.39 0.73 10.78
N GLY A 26 8.79 0.34 9.65
CA GLY A 26 7.57 -0.47 9.62
C GLY A 26 6.29 0.30 9.99
N THR A 27 6.36 1.62 10.18
CA THR A 27 5.16 2.43 10.41
C THR A 27 4.21 2.35 9.22
N HIS A 28 2.96 1.97 9.50
CA HIS A 28 1.86 2.06 8.56
C HIS A 28 1.50 3.53 8.37
N LEU A 29 1.48 3.98 7.12
CA LEU A 29 1.10 5.33 6.70
C LEU A 29 -0.32 5.29 6.11
N ALA A 30 -0.68 6.34 5.38
CA ALA A 30 -1.95 6.40 4.68
C ALA A 30 -2.00 5.42 3.50
N TRP A 31 -3.22 5.20 3.03
CA TRP A 31 -3.49 4.57 1.75
C TRP A 31 -3.52 5.66 0.71
N ALA A 32 -2.82 5.46 -0.39
CA ALA A 32 -2.64 6.49 -1.39
C ALA A 32 -2.45 5.88 -2.77
N LEU A 33 -2.60 6.71 -3.81
CA LEU A 33 -2.28 6.28 -5.17
C LEU A 33 -0.79 5.90 -5.28
N PRO A 34 -0.42 4.94 -6.16
CA PRO A 34 0.95 4.44 -6.26
C PRO A 34 1.98 5.49 -6.72
N ASP A 35 1.54 6.57 -7.34
CA ASP A 35 2.37 7.70 -7.79
C ASP A 35 2.67 8.70 -6.67
N MET A 36 2.05 8.55 -5.50
CA MET A 36 2.28 9.42 -4.35
C MET A 36 3.59 9.07 -3.61
N GLU A 37 4.15 10.09 -2.96
CA GLU A 37 5.28 9.96 -2.05
C GLU A 37 4.92 10.52 -0.67
N MET A 38 5.42 9.89 0.39
CA MET A 38 5.12 10.28 1.77
C MET A 38 6.35 10.30 2.66
N ASN A 39 6.48 11.34 3.47
CA ASN A 39 7.50 11.37 4.52
C ASN A 39 7.00 10.59 5.75
N CYS A 40 7.79 9.63 6.23
CA CYS A 40 7.46 8.88 7.43
C CYS A 40 7.66 9.75 8.70
N PRO A 41 6.59 10.05 9.46
CA PRO A 41 6.68 10.95 10.62
C PRO A 41 7.52 10.37 11.77
N LYS A 42 7.73 9.05 11.80
CA LYS A 42 8.50 8.38 12.86
C LYS A 42 10.01 8.43 12.64
N CYS A 43 10.48 8.41 11.40
CA CYS A 43 11.91 8.24 11.10
C CYS A 43 12.45 9.16 9.99
N GLY A 44 11.60 10.03 9.45
CA GLY A 44 11.94 11.01 8.40
C GLY A 44 12.15 10.41 7.00
N ASN A 45 12.01 9.09 6.84
CA ASN A 45 12.27 8.42 5.57
C ASN A 45 11.16 8.68 4.55
N TRP A 46 11.52 9.04 3.32
CA TRP A 46 10.57 9.14 2.20
C TRP A 46 10.17 7.75 1.69
N VAL A 47 8.86 7.54 1.54
CA VAL A 47 8.24 6.29 1.15
C VAL A 47 7.54 6.46 -0.19
N THR A 48 7.85 5.58 -1.14
CA THR A 48 7.30 5.54 -2.49
C THR A 48 6.69 4.16 -2.75
N ASN A 49 5.94 3.99 -3.83
CA ASN A 49 5.40 2.68 -4.21
C ASN A 49 6.48 1.61 -4.48
N GLU A 50 7.68 2.04 -4.86
CA GLU A 50 8.81 1.15 -5.13
C GLU A 50 9.46 0.65 -3.85
N ASN A 51 9.63 1.54 -2.86
CA ASN A 51 10.37 1.24 -1.64
C ASN A 51 9.48 0.82 -0.47
N ARG A 52 8.15 1.01 -0.55
CA ARG A 52 7.25 0.62 0.53
C ARG A 52 7.36 -0.88 0.82
N LYS A 53 7.16 -1.25 2.08
CA LYS A 53 6.94 -2.65 2.40
C LYS A 53 5.57 -3.06 1.87
N LYS A 54 5.54 -4.11 1.06
CA LYS A 54 4.30 -4.70 0.54
C LYS A 54 3.86 -5.82 1.49
N PRO A 55 2.65 -5.76 2.07
CA PRO A 55 2.13 -6.86 2.87
C PRO A 55 1.96 -8.12 2.00
N LYS A 56 1.81 -9.29 2.64
CA LYS A 56 1.60 -10.58 1.92
C LYS A 56 0.40 -10.54 0.97
N LEU A 57 -0.56 -9.66 1.24
CA LEU A 57 -1.68 -9.34 0.38
C LEU A 57 -1.73 -7.81 0.24
N ASP A 58 -1.37 -7.29 -0.93
CA ASP A 58 -1.56 -5.88 -1.27
C ASP A 58 -3.06 -5.68 -1.49
N LEU A 59 -3.73 -5.04 -0.53
CA LEU A 59 -5.14 -4.71 -0.68
C LEU A 59 -5.22 -3.44 -1.55
N LEU A 60 -6.11 -3.47 -2.53
CA LEU A 60 -6.34 -2.36 -3.45
C LEU A 60 -7.71 -1.76 -3.10
N LEU A 61 -7.72 -0.49 -2.72
CA LEU A 61 -8.96 0.24 -2.44
C LEU A 61 -9.23 1.23 -3.55
N PRO A 62 -10.45 1.32 -4.08
CA PRO A 62 -10.76 2.36 -5.03
C PRO A 62 -10.81 3.73 -4.32
N THR A 63 -10.52 4.81 -5.05
CA THR A 63 -10.50 6.17 -4.48
C THR A 63 -11.88 6.70 -4.06
N ASP A 64 -12.96 6.07 -4.52
CA ASP A 64 -14.35 6.41 -4.21
C ASP A 64 -14.94 5.57 -3.06
N ASP A 65 -14.16 4.65 -2.46
CA ASP A 65 -14.58 3.98 -1.24
C ASP A 65 -14.54 5.02 -0.11
N ASP A 66 -15.73 5.38 0.39
CA ASP A 66 -15.92 6.21 1.59
C ASP A 66 -15.33 5.49 2.82
N GLN A 67 -13.99 5.50 2.93
CA GLN A 67 -13.28 4.89 4.04
C GLN A 67 -13.65 5.67 5.31
N LEU A 68 -14.50 5.03 6.12
CA LEU A 68 -15.16 5.54 7.32
C LEU A 68 -14.37 6.63 8.05
N THR A 69 -14.98 7.83 8.14
CA THR A 69 -14.61 8.85 9.12
C THR A 69 -14.58 8.22 10.51
N LEU A 70 -13.38 8.04 11.07
CA LEU A 70 -13.23 7.77 12.49
C LEU A 70 -13.45 9.11 13.23
N PHE A 71 -14.62 9.24 13.87
CA PHE A 71 -14.91 10.31 14.82
C PHE A 71 -14.11 10.11 16.12
#